data_AF-A0A6V7IDH0-F1
#
_entry.id   AF-A0A6V7IDH0-F1
#
_cell.length_a   1.000
_cell.length_b   1.000
_cell.length_c   1.000
_cell.angle_alpha   90.00
_cell.angle_beta   90.00
_cell.angle_gamma   90.00
#
_symmetry.space_group_name_H-M   'P 1'
#
loop_
_entity.id
_entity.type
_entity.pdbx_description
1 polymer ?
#
loop_
_entity_poly.entity_id
_entity_poly.type
_entity_poly.pdbx_seq_one_letter_code
_entity_poly.pdbx_strand_id
1 'polypeptide(L)' 'KYSVQRTTQDLKVPYYVKENFHSEYQGSLRRLEISVEEEYMINLRNACYREKSY' A
#
# COMPACT_ATOMS: atom_id res chain seq x y z
N LYS A 1 1.50 -9.79 -13.36
CA LYS A 1 0.66 -10.23 -12.21
C LYS A 1 1.44 -9.94 -10.95
N TYR A 2 0.87 -9.27 -9.97
CA TYR A 2 1.50 -9.01 -8.67
C TYR A 2 1.06 -10.14 -7.73
N SER A 3 1.92 -11.14 -7.51
CA SER A 3 1.60 -12.36 -6.75
C SER A 3 2.22 -12.38 -5.35
N VAL A 4 3.22 -11.54 -5.09
CA VAL A 4 3.96 -11.55 -3.83
C VAL A 4 3.35 -10.54 -2.88
N GLN A 5 2.71 -11.02 -1.82
CA GLN A 5 2.22 -10.16 -0.75
C GLN A 5 3.37 -9.69 0.13
N ARG A 6 3.32 -8.41 0.49
CA ARG A 6 4.19 -7.76 1.47
C ARG A 6 3.34 -6.90 2.40
N THR A 7 3.93 -6.44 3.49
CA THR A 7 3.29 -5.53 4.45
C THR A 7 4.22 -4.37 4.71
N THR A 8 3.66 -3.15 4.77
CA THR A 8 4.44 -1.96 5.11
C THR A 8 5.01 -2.06 6.52
N GLN A 9 6.09 -1.34 6.79
CA GLN A 9 6.76 -1.46 8.07
C GLN A 9 5.94 -0.91 9.24
N ASP A 10 5.28 0.23 9.08
CA ASP A 10 4.68 0.98 10.18
C ASP A 10 3.25 0.53 10.46
N LEU A 11 2.37 0.65 9.47
CA LEU A 11 0.93 0.35 9.62
C LEU A 11 0.55 -1.10 9.24
N LYS A 12 1.53 -1.90 8.81
CA LYS A 12 1.33 -3.30 8.37
C LYS A 12 0.29 -3.45 7.25
N VAL A 13 0.18 -2.43 6.39
CA VAL A 13 -0.78 -2.43 5.27
C VAL A 13 -0.31 -3.45 4.23
N PRO A 14 -1.17 -4.42 3.83
CA PRO A 14 -0.80 -5.39 2.82
C PRO A 14 -0.75 -4.76 1.43
N TYR A 15 0.30 -5.06 0.66
CA TYR A 15 0.46 -4.66 -0.74
C TYR A 15 1.08 -5.79 -1.56
N TYR A 16 0.88 -5.77 -2.88
CA TYR A 16 1.33 -6.85 -3.77
C TYR A 16 2.36 -6.36 -4.77
N VAL A 17 3.47 -7.08 -4.86
CA VAL A 17 4.56 -6.80 -5.80
C VAL A 17 4.79 -7.96 -6.77
N LYS A 18 5.63 -7.74 -7.78
CA LYS A 18 6.10 -8.80 -8.68
C LYS A 18 7.13 -9.68 -7.96
N GLU A 19 7.31 -10.91 -8.44
CA GLU A 19 8.29 -11.86 -7.85
C GLU A 19 9.72 -11.32 -7.86
N ASN A 20 10.10 -10.61 -8.91
CA ASN A 20 11.42 -10.01 -9.08
C ASN A 20 11.52 -8.56 -8.57
N PHE A 21 10.58 -8.12 -7.73
CA PHE A 21 10.52 -6.74 -7.24
C PHE A 21 11.82 -6.30 -6.55
N HIS A 22 12.45 -7.15 -5.73
CA HIS A 22 13.69 -6.78 -5.05
C HIS A 22 14.86 -6.55 -6.02
N SER A 23 14.84 -7.22 -7.17
CA SER A 23 15.88 -7.09 -8.21
C SER A 23 15.61 -5.94 -9.18
N GLU A 24 14.35 -5.65 -9.49
CA GLU A 24 13.96 -4.59 -10.43
C GLU A 24 13.79 -3.21 -9.76
N TYR A 25 13.34 -3.18 -8.51
CA TYR A 25 13.01 -1.94 -7.84
C TYR A 25 14.26 -1.29 -7.24
N GLN A 26 14.77 -0.26 -7.93
CA GLN A 26 15.91 0.53 -7.47
C GLN A 26 15.50 1.76 -6.64
N GLY A 27 14.20 1.97 -6.42
CA GLY A 27 13.69 3.09 -5.64
C GLY A 27 13.83 2.90 -4.12
N SER A 28 13.50 3.94 -3.37
CA SER A 28 13.44 3.84 -1.90
C SER A 28 12.20 3.06 -1.48
N LEU A 29 12.40 1.84 -0.96
CA LEU A 29 11.31 1.02 -0.44
C LEU A 29 10.49 1.75 0.62
N ARG A 30 11.17 2.50 1.50
CA ARG A 30 10.50 3.32 2.52
C ARG A 30 9.55 4.35 1.93
N ARG A 31 9.95 5.05 0.85
CA ARG A 31 9.06 6.02 0.18
C ARG A 31 7.86 5.34 -0.48
N LEU A 32 8.06 4.16 -1.06
CA LEU A 32 6.97 3.36 -1.60
C LEU A 32 5.97 2.98 -0.50
N GLU A 33 6.47 2.47 0.62
CA GLU A 33 5.61 2.05 1.74
C GLU A 33 4.84 3.22 2.35
N ILE A 34 5.46 4.40 2.48
CA ILE A 34 4.75 5.63 2.90
C ILE A 34 3.60 5.96 1.93
N SER A 35 3.84 5.91 0.62
CA SER A 35 2.79 6.18 -0.37
C SER A 35 1.65 5.17 -0.31
N VAL A 36 1.95 3.89 -0.08
CA VAL A 36 0.95 2.83 0.09
C VAL A 36 0.08 3.11 1.33
N GLU A 37 0.71 3.53 2.43
CA GLU A 37 0.03 3.86 3.68
C GLU A 37 -0.86 5.10 3.57
N GLU A 38 -0.38 6.14 2.91
CA GLU A 38 -1.17 7.36 2.64
C GLU A 38 -2.42 7.05 1.82
N GLU A 39 -2.28 6.27 0.74
CA GLU A 39 -3.40 5.87 -0.11
C GLU A 39 -4.41 5.01 0.68
N TYR A 40 -3.92 4.08 1.51
CA TYR A 40 -4.76 3.27 2.38
C TYR A 40 -5.60 4.14 3.33
N MET A 41 -4.99 5.15 3.96
CA MET A 41 -5.69 6.08 4.86
C MET A 41 -6.72 6.94 4.12
N ILE A 42 -6.40 7.43 2.93
CA ILE A 42 -7.32 8.20 2.10
C ILE A 42 -8.53 7.34 1.69
N ASN A 43 -8.28 6.10 1.26
CA ASN A 43 -9.34 5.17 0.88
C ASN A 43 -10.25 4.84 2.06
N LEU A 44 -9.68 4.60 3.24
CA LEU A 44 -10.44 4.36 4.47
C LEU A 44 -11.32 5.56 4.83
N ARG A 45 -10.74 6.77 4.82
CA ARG A 45 -11.48 8.01 5.09
C ARG A 45 -12.64 8.20 4.10
N ASN A 46 -12.39 7.97 2.80
CA ASN A 46 -13.40 8.09 1.77
C ASN A 46 -14.51 7.04 1.92
N ALA A 47 -14.16 5.80 2.31
CA ALA A 47 -15.13 4.77 2.62
C ALA A 47 -16.02 5.17 3.81
N CYS A 48 -15.43 5.65 4.91
CA CYS A 48 -16.18 6.14 6.07
C CYS A 48 -17.12 7.31 5.72
N TYR A 49 -16.67 8.26 4.89
CA TYR A 49 -17.54 9.35 4.44
C TYR A 49 -18.71 8.86 3.59
N ARG A 50 -18.49 7.87 2.73
CA ARG A 50 -19.58 7.26 1.95
C ARG A 50 -20.60 6.57 2.83
N GLU A 51 -20.16 5.83 3.85
CA GLU A 51 -21.06 5.17 4.81
C GLU A 51 -21.86 6.18 5.64
N LYS A 52 -21.27 7.32 6.02
CA LYS A 52 -21.97 8.36 6.78
C LYS A 52 -23.03 9.12 5.96
N SER A 53 -22.84 9.24 4.66
CA SER A 53 -23.77 9.93 3.75
C SER A 53 -24.93 9.04 3.27
N TYR A 54 -24.93 7.75 3.63
CA TYR A 54 -25.99 6.78 3.36
C TYR A 54 -26.87 6.59 4.60
#